data_AF-A0A6A8G2H4-F1
#
_entry.id   AF-A0A6A8G2H4-F1
#
_cell.length_a   1.000
_cell.length_b   1.000
_cell.length_c   1.000
_cell.angle_alpha   90.00
_cell.angle_beta   90.00
_cell.angle_gamma   90.00
#
_symmetry.space_group_name_H-M   'P 1'
#
loop_
_entity.id
_entity.type
_entity.pdbx_description
1 polymer ?
#
loop_
_entity_poly.entity_id
_entity_poly.type
_entity_poly.pdbx_seq_one_letter_code
_entity_poly.pdbx_strand_id
1 'polypeptide(L)' 'MQPQETFTIKELSDLFKMSRQAISKHIQKLDSSMIAKNERGYKVVLRSGVLQLARNLD' A
#
# COMPACT_ATOMS: atom_id res chain seq x y z
N MET A 1 18.11 1.75 10.17
CA MET A 1 16.72 1.24 10.04
C MET A 1 16.65 0.47 8.73
N GLN A 2 16.20 -0.78 8.75
CA GLN A 2 15.96 -1.50 7.49
C GLN A 2 14.78 -0.83 6.77
N PRO A 3 14.83 -0.67 5.43
CA PRO A 3 13.71 -0.11 4.69
C PRO A 3 12.49 -1.02 4.87
N GLN A 4 11.36 -0.43 5.24
CA GLN A 4 10.10 -1.14 5.35
C GLN A 4 9.69 -1.65 3.95
N GLU A 5 9.65 -2.97 3.79
CA GLU A 5 9.40 -3.59 2.48
C GLU A 5 7.91 -3.70 2.15
N THR A 6 7.04 -3.63 3.16
CA THR A 6 5.59 -3.73 3.01
C THR A 6 4.86 -2.73 3.91
N PHE A 7 3.73 -2.22 3.43
CA PHE A 7 2.95 -1.17 4.08
C PHE A 7 1.49 -1.61 4.20
N THR A 8 0.92 -1.44 5.37
CA THR A 8 -0.52 -1.62 5.62
C THR A 8 -1.32 -0.47 5.02
N ILE A 9 -2.63 -0.68 4.83
CA ILE A 9 -3.56 0.39 4.43
C ILE A 9 -3.52 1.57 5.41
N LYS A 10 -3.31 1.31 6.71
CA LYS A 10 -3.19 2.36 7.73
C LYS A 10 -1.96 3.22 7.47
N GLU A 11 -0.80 2.61 7.30
CA GLU A 11 0.45 3.34 7.05
C GLU A 11 0.40 4.14 5.74
N LEU A 12 -0.21 3.59 4.70
CA LEU A 12 -0.41 4.30 3.44
C LEU A 12 -1.39 5.47 3.59
N SER A 13 -2.45 5.32 4.38
CA SER A 13 -3.38 6.39 4.70
C SER A 13 -2.65 7.57 5.37
N ASP A 14 -1.77 7.26 6.33
CA ASP A 14 -0.96 8.26 7.02
C ASP A 14 0.08 8.90 6.08
N LEU A 15 0.73 8.10 5.23
CA LEU A 15 1.76 8.53 4.27
C LEU A 15 1.22 9.49 3.20
N PHE A 16 0.10 9.13 2.57
CA PHE A 16 -0.51 9.91 1.50
C PHE A 16 -1.50 10.96 2.01
N LYS A 17 -1.72 11.05 3.34
CA LYS A 17 -2.72 11.95 3.95
C LYS A 17 -4.12 11.81 3.34
N MET A 18 -4.50 10.57 3.02
CA MET A 18 -5.79 10.20 2.43
C MET A 18 -6.54 9.26 3.37
N SER A 19 -7.86 9.16 3.21
CA SER A 19 -8.63 8.18 3.98
C SER A 19 -8.25 6.74 3.60
N ARG A 20 -8.31 5.82 4.58
CA ARG A 20 -8.09 4.38 4.33
C ARG A 20 -8.98 3.81 3.24
N GLN A 21 -10.20 4.34 3.09
CA GLN A 21 -11.14 3.94 2.05
C GLN A 21 -10.66 4.37 0.66
N ALA A 22 -10.17 5.60 0.52
CA ALA A 22 -9.59 6.08 -0.73
C ALA A 22 -8.35 5.25 -1.10
N ILE A 23 -7.43 5.04 -0.16
CA ILE A 23 -6.27 4.17 -0.38
C ILE A 23 -6.68 2.75 -0.80
N SER A 24 -7.69 2.16 -0.14
CA SER A 24 -8.20 0.84 -0.52
C SER A 24 -8.67 0.80 -1.98
N LYS A 25 -9.35 1.84 -2.47
CA LYS A 25 -9.76 1.95 -3.88
C LYS A 25 -8.57 2.04 -4.84
N HIS A 26 -7.50 2.74 -4.48
CA HIS A 26 -6.29 2.78 -5.30
C HIS A 26 -5.54 1.46 -5.29
N ILE A 27 -5.46 0.78 -4.14
CA ILE A 27 -4.85 -0.56 -4.02
C ILE A 27 -5.59 -1.59 -4.87
N GLN A 28 -6.91 -1.52 -4.98
CA GLN A 28 -7.69 -2.41 -5.84
C GLN A 28 -7.32 -2.31 -7.33
N LYS A 29 -6.69 -1.20 -7.75
CA LYS A 29 -6.21 -0.99 -9.12
C LYS A 29 -4.76 -1.44 -9.32
N LEU A 30 -4.06 -1.83 -8.25
CA LEU A 30 -2.70 -2.36 -8.36
C LEU A 30 -2.72 -3.79 -8.86
N ASP A 31 -1.62 -4.19 -9.49
CA ASP A 31 -1.39 -5.59 -9.82
C ASP A 31 -1.32 -6.45 -8.55
N SER A 32 -1.92 -7.63 -8.60
CA SER A 32 -1.93 -8.57 -7.47
C SER A 32 -0.54 -8.98 -6.99
N SER A 33 0.47 -8.97 -7.87
CA SER A 33 1.89 -9.22 -7.53
C SER A 33 2.49 -8.15 -6.59
N MET A 34 1.85 -6.99 -6.47
CA MET A 34 2.28 -5.90 -5.59
C MET A 34 1.58 -5.92 -4.24
N ILE A 35 0.72 -6.91 -4.00
CA ILE A 35 -0.08 -7.05 -2.79
C ILE A 35 0.23 -8.41 -2.18
N ALA A 36 0.55 -8.41 -0.89
CA ALA A 36 0.81 -9.61 -0.13
C ALA A 36 -0.07 -9.69 1.12
N LYS A 37 0.04 -10.81 1.84
CA LYS A 37 -0.43 -10.92 3.22
C LYS A 37 0.78 -11.03 4.14
N ASN A 38 0.77 -10.32 5.25
CA ASN A 38 1.78 -10.51 6.28
C ASN A 38 1.48 -11.76 7.14
N GLU A 39 2.37 -12.09 8.07
CA GLU A 39 2.26 -13.25 8.96
C GLU A 39 0.97 -13.29 9.79
N ARG A 40 0.35 -12.12 10.01
CA ARG A 40 -0.92 -11.97 10.73
C ARG A 40 -2.15 -12.04 9.82
N GLY A 41 -1.97 -12.34 8.54
CA GLY A 41 -3.02 -12.44 7.54
C GLY A 41 -3.55 -11.10 7.01
N TYR A 42 -2.96 -9.97 7.41
CA TYR A 42 -3.39 -8.65 6.93
C TYR A 42 -2.86 -8.38 5.52
N LYS A 43 -3.70 -7.76 4.70
CA LYS A 43 -3.30 -7.25 3.38
C LYS A 43 -2.27 -6.13 3.55
N VAL A 44 -1.13 -6.29 2.91
CA VAL A 44 -0.04 -5.31 2.85
C VAL A 44 0.35 -5.06 1.39
N VAL A 45 0.83 -3.86 1.11
CA VAL A 45 1.29 -3.43 -0.20
C VAL A 45 2.81 -3.47 -0.19
N LEU A 46 3.40 -4.14 -1.17
CA LEU A 46 4.85 -4.18 -1.34
C LEU A 46 5.38 -2.80 -1.73
N ARG A 47 6.65 -2.52 -1.48
CA ARG A 47 7.29 -1.26 -1.85
C ARG A 47 7.08 -0.89 -3.34
N SER A 48 7.10 -1.87 -4.24
CA SER A 48 6.78 -1.66 -5.67
C SER A 48 5.37 -1.10 -5.88
N GLY A 49 4.38 -1.64 -5.17
CA GLY A 49 3.00 -1.15 -5.17
C GLY A 49 2.89 0.26 -4.61
N VAL A 50 3.64 0.60 -3.56
CA VAL A 50 3.67 1.96 -3.00
C VAL A 50 4.24 2.97 -4.00
N LEU A 51 5.31 2.62 -4.72
CA LEU A 51 5.86 3.47 -5.77
C LEU A 51 4.86 3.67 -6.92
N GLN A 52 4.09 2.63 -7.28
CA GLN A 52 3.05 2.78 -8.29
C GLN A 52 1.85 3.60 -7.79
N LEU A 53 1.47 3.47 -6.51
CA LEU A 53 0.46 4.34 -5.90
C LEU A 53 0.89 5.80 -5.96
N ALA A 54 2.14 6.11 -5.60
CA ALA A 54 2.66 7.47 -5.66
C ALA A 54 2.57 8.06 -7.07
N ARG A 55 2.90 7.28 -8.11
CA ARG A 55 2.78 7.70 -9.51
C ARG A 55 1.33 7.93 -9.97
N ASN A 56 0.37 7.21 -9.40
CA ASN A 56 -1.04 7.32 -9.77
C ASN A 56 -1.78 8.44 -9.02
N LEU A 57 -1.15 9.02 -7.99
CA LEU A 57 -1.73 10.05 -7.13
C LEU A 57 -1.16 11.44 -7.40
N ASP A 58 -0.15 11.56 -8.27
CA ASP A 58 0.39 12.81 -8.81
C ASP A 58 -0.53 13.41 -9.90
#